data_AF-A9BF26-F1
#
_entry.id   AF-A9BF26-F1
#
_cell.length_a   1.000
_cell.length_b   1.000
_cell.length_c   1.000
_cell.angle_alpha   90.00
_cell.angle_beta   90.00
_cell.angle_gamma   90.00
#
_symmetry.space_group_name_H-M   'P 1'
#
loop_
_entity.id
_entity.type
_entity.pdbx_description
1 polymer ?
#
loop_
_entity_poly.entity_id
_entity_poly.type
_entity_poly.pdbx_seq_one_letter_code
_entity_poly.pdbx_strand_id
1 'polypeptide(L)'
;MKRFYYVFLLLVVSMFLFTSCALQEIEIKADPTLQVPIATESILMSDLVDTEDIVSSLSESFGEDATVTHKSYNPLTYGVDLEIFSGGEILAKLPGSPIDFSLVPVASYDLVTSVASITLASFSSGDLGILEDIELASLPATLVVRNATGVTVKATLTSGDTSKKITSGDKTDLADLFNVENDLMLESMSITFDAGFSADASTTIALLVDFPFEFTINQDLELFTNKDEVGDEDIFGRGEESGDVLDDILDGIESFKLHMDYDNTTGLPLKMEVQGWDVEKNQPTESEPVTGVVTDGEGKTVEFDLTDLIGDIKDTVPFNLVFTVKLPKSETETYSLNMGGSLVLRIWLDLDTDLSIPITLGAQ
;
A
#
# COMPACT_ATOMS: atom_id res chain seq x y z
N MET A 1 66.65 64.98 -3.00
CA MET A 1 65.45 64.13 -2.92
C MET A 1 65.68 62.62 -3.06
N LYS A 2 66.91 62.07 -3.16
CA LYS A 2 67.11 60.60 -3.30
C LYS A 2 67.36 59.83 -1.99
N ARG A 3 67.86 60.45 -0.92
CA ARG A 3 68.18 59.75 0.35
C ARG A 3 66.96 59.53 1.27
N PHE A 4 65.91 60.35 1.15
CA PHE A 4 64.69 60.22 1.96
C PHE A 4 63.83 59.02 1.54
N TYR A 5 63.80 58.69 0.24
CA TYR A 5 63.07 57.52 -0.27
C TYR A 5 63.69 56.19 0.15
N TYR A 6 65.02 56.09 0.28
CA TYR A 6 65.66 54.85 0.73
C TYR A 6 65.40 54.55 2.20
N VAL A 7 65.35 55.57 3.06
CA VAL A 7 65.02 55.38 4.49
C VAL A 7 63.55 54.98 4.65
N PHE A 8 62.65 55.57 3.87
CA PHE A 8 61.22 55.22 3.89
C PHE A 8 60.97 53.81 3.36
N LEU A 9 61.65 53.39 2.29
CA LEU A 9 61.57 52.03 1.76
C LEU A 9 62.11 51.00 2.78
N LEU A 10 63.21 51.31 3.48
CA LEU A 10 63.81 50.42 4.45
C LEU A 10 62.94 50.30 5.72
N LEU A 11 62.25 51.37 6.13
CA LEU A 11 61.24 51.35 7.18
C LEU A 11 60.03 50.50 6.79
N VAL A 12 59.51 50.66 5.57
CA VAL A 12 58.38 49.87 5.07
C VAL A 12 58.74 48.38 4.97
N VAL A 13 59.91 48.05 4.43
CA VAL A 13 60.39 46.65 4.35
C VAL A 13 60.64 46.07 5.74
N SER A 14 61.15 46.85 6.70
CA SER A 14 61.30 46.40 8.09
C SER A 14 59.96 46.16 8.77
N MET A 15 58.93 46.97 8.47
CA MET A 15 57.59 46.82 9.02
C MET A 15 56.87 45.58 8.46
N PHE A 16 57.14 45.19 7.21
CA PHE A 16 56.71 43.92 6.63
C PHE A 16 57.44 42.70 7.21
N LEU A 17 58.71 42.84 7.61
CA LEU A 17 59.48 41.76 8.26
C LEU A 17 59.11 41.54 9.73
N PHE A 18 58.55 42.54 10.42
CA PHE A 18 58.04 42.39 11.79
C PHE A 18 56.58 41.92 11.87
N THR A 19 55.86 41.90 10.74
CA THR A 19 54.47 41.40 10.68
C THR A 19 54.36 39.96 10.21
N SER A 20 55.47 39.29 9.87
CA SER A 20 55.49 37.89 9.41
C SER A 20 55.61 36.83 10.53
N CYS A 21 55.41 37.20 11.80
CA CYS A 21 55.38 36.25 12.91
C CYS A 21 54.19 36.51 13.83
N ALA A 22 53.00 36.04 13.43
CA ALA A 22 51.90 35.63 14.30
C ALA A 22 50.74 35.07 13.46
N LEU A 23 50.99 34.04 12.65
CA LEU A 23 49.91 33.14 12.23
C LEU A 23 50.20 31.82 12.94
N GLN A 24 49.53 31.63 14.09
CA GLN A 24 49.78 30.52 14.99
C GLN A 24 48.93 29.30 14.61
N GLU A 25 47.79 29.53 13.95
CA GLU A 25 46.87 28.54 13.38
C GLU A 25 46.22 29.14 12.12
N ILE A 26 46.08 28.33 11.08
CA ILE A 26 45.14 28.59 9.97
C ILE A 26 43.99 27.61 10.20
N GLU A 27 42.81 28.14 10.48
CA GLU A 27 41.56 27.40 10.47
C GLU A 27 41.05 27.39 9.02
N ILE A 28 41.00 26.20 8.41
CA ILE A 28 40.29 26.03 7.14
C ILE A 28 38.89 25.59 7.52
N LYS A 29 37.93 26.51 7.39
CA LYS A 29 36.50 26.19 7.36
C LYS A 29 36.16 25.70 5.96
N ALA A 30 35.70 24.46 5.87
CA ALA A 30 35.09 23.93 4.68
C ALA A 30 33.69 23.45 5.07
N ASP A 31 32.74 23.66 4.16
CA ASP A 31 31.37 23.16 4.29
C ASP A 31 31.23 21.96 3.32
N PRO A 32 31.86 20.80 3.57
CA PRO A 32 31.70 19.66 2.70
C PRO A 32 30.32 19.03 2.92
N THR A 33 29.62 18.85 1.81
CA THR A 33 28.42 18.03 1.74
C THR A 33 28.82 16.56 1.52
N LEU A 34 28.44 15.68 2.44
CA LEU A 34 28.65 14.24 2.34
C LEU A 34 27.40 13.55 1.80
N GLN A 35 27.52 12.96 0.60
CA GLN A 35 26.46 12.16 -0.01
C GLN A 35 26.71 10.67 0.22
N VAL A 36 25.78 10.02 0.91
CA VAL A 36 25.89 8.59 1.24
C VAL A 36 24.74 7.82 0.62
N PRO A 37 24.97 6.92 -0.36
CA PRO A 37 23.92 6.06 -0.88
C PRO A 37 23.48 5.07 0.21
N ILE A 38 22.17 4.94 0.44
CA ILE A 38 21.62 3.96 1.39
C ILE A 38 21.22 2.69 0.65
N ALA A 39 20.32 2.81 -0.31
CA ALA A 39 19.70 1.65 -0.95
C ALA A 39 19.18 1.96 -2.36
N THR A 40 19.07 0.91 -3.16
CA THR A 40 18.30 0.90 -4.40
C THR A 40 17.40 -0.32 -4.34
N GLU A 41 16.11 -0.09 -4.17
CA GLU A 41 15.12 -1.14 -3.97
C GLU A 41 14.08 -1.11 -5.11
N SER A 42 13.54 -2.28 -5.41
CA SER A 42 12.41 -2.41 -6.34
C SER A 42 11.35 -3.24 -5.65
N ILE A 43 10.28 -2.58 -5.23
CA ILE A 43 9.15 -3.21 -4.56
C ILE A 43 8.08 -3.48 -5.61
N LEU A 44 7.72 -4.74 -5.81
CA LEU A 44 6.64 -5.10 -6.73
C LEU A 44 5.29 -4.87 -6.06
N MET A 45 4.24 -4.64 -6.85
CA MET A 45 2.89 -4.54 -6.28
C MET A 45 2.48 -5.80 -5.51
N SER A 46 2.93 -6.98 -5.95
CA SER A 46 2.71 -8.24 -5.22
C SER A 46 3.37 -8.30 -3.86
N ASP A 47 4.40 -7.48 -3.63
CA ASP A 47 5.09 -7.39 -2.33
C ASP A 47 4.38 -6.37 -1.41
N LEU A 48 3.62 -5.42 -2.00
CA LEU A 48 2.82 -4.43 -1.27
C LEU A 48 1.40 -4.91 -0.96
N VAL A 49 0.88 -5.82 -1.78
CA VAL A 49 -0.48 -6.37 -1.69
C VAL A 49 -0.43 -7.87 -1.90
N ASP A 50 -0.76 -8.63 -0.86
CA ASP A 50 -0.85 -10.08 -0.95
C ASP A 50 -2.09 -10.50 -1.75
N THR A 51 -1.86 -10.88 -3.01
CA THR A 51 -2.93 -11.35 -3.89
C THR A 51 -3.44 -12.73 -3.52
N GLU A 52 -2.62 -13.56 -2.86
CA GLU A 52 -3.03 -14.89 -2.41
C GLU A 52 -4.01 -14.75 -1.25
N ASP A 53 -3.79 -13.77 -0.36
CA ASP A 53 -4.74 -13.42 0.71
C ASP A 53 -6.07 -12.96 0.14
N ILE A 54 -6.08 -12.06 -0.86
CA ILE A 54 -7.33 -11.63 -1.52
C ILE A 54 -8.14 -12.81 -2.07
N VAL A 55 -7.48 -13.73 -2.78
CA VAL A 55 -8.13 -14.91 -3.35
C VAL A 55 -8.65 -15.83 -2.25
N SER A 56 -7.82 -16.07 -1.23
CA SER A 56 -8.17 -16.95 -0.10
C SER A 56 -9.36 -16.39 0.67
N SER A 57 -9.34 -15.11 1.01
CA SER A 57 -10.45 -14.44 1.70
C SER A 57 -11.74 -14.45 0.90
N LEU A 58 -11.70 -14.14 -0.41
CA LEU A 58 -12.90 -14.23 -1.26
C LEU A 58 -13.43 -15.67 -1.35
N SER A 59 -12.54 -16.66 -1.44
CA SER A 59 -12.92 -18.07 -1.44
C SER A 59 -13.53 -18.51 -0.12
N GLU A 60 -12.98 -18.06 1.02
CA GLU A 60 -13.53 -18.36 2.35
C GLU A 60 -14.89 -17.70 2.56
N SER A 61 -15.06 -16.44 2.14
CA SER A 61 -16.32 -15.72 2.28
C SER A 61 -17.46 -16.34 1.46
N PHE A 62 -17.19 -16.77 0.24
CA PHE A 62 -18.22 -17.35 -0.65
C PHE A 62 -18.34 -18.88 -0.55
N GLY A 63 -17.41 -19.54 0.13
CA GLY A 63 -17.44 -20.99 0.38
C GLY A 63 -16.95 -21.85 -0.79
N GLU A 64 -17.02 -23.18 -0.59
CA GLU A 64 -16.45 -24.18 -1.52
C GLU A 64 -17.10 -24.20 -2.91
N ASP A 65 -18.33 -23.70 -3.03
CA ASP A 65 -19.08 -23.66 -4.29
C ASP A 65 -18.73 -22.44 -5.17
N ALA A 66 -17.79 -21.60 -4.72
CA ALA A 66 -17.33 -20.43 -5.43
C ALA A 66 -15.97 -20.68 -6.10
N THR A 67 -15.88 -20.30 -7.38
CA THR A 67 -14.60 -20.19 -8.07
C THR A 67 -14.18 -18.74 -8.17
N VAL A 68 -13.03 -18.39 -7.58
CA VAL A 68 -12.44 -17.06 -7.67
C VAL A 68 -11.43 -17.05 -8.81
N THR A 69 -11.57 -16.10 -9.74
CA THR A 69 -10.68 -15.97 -10.89
C THR A 69 -10.21 -14.55 -11.07
N HIS A 70 -8.90 -14.40 -11.31
CA HIS A 70 -8.33 -13.13 -11.73
C HIS A 70 -8.71 -12.84 -13.19
N LYS A 71 -9.32 -11.68 -13.45
CA LYS A 71 -9.71 -11.31 -14.81
C LYS A 71 -8.52 -10.74 -15.58
N SER A 72 -8.02 -11.53 -16.53
CA SER A 72 -6.89 -11.15 -17.41
C SER A 72 -6.98 -9.79 -18.14
N TYR A 73 -8.18 -9.25 -18.34
CA TYR A 73 -8.41 -7.96 -19.03
C TYR A 73 -8.62 -6.77 -18.09
N ASN A 74 -8.78 -7.01 -16.78
CA ASN A 74 -8.79 -5.98 -15.76
C ASN A 74 -8.00 -6.50 -14.54
N PRO A 75 -6.74 -6.07 -14.34
CA PRO A 75 -5.85 -6.64 -13.33
C PRO A 75 -6.34 -6.50 -11.88
N LEU A 76 -7.45 -5.78 -11.66
CA LEU A 76 -8.10 -5.54 -10.37
C LEU A 76 -9.55 -5.99 -10.31
N THR A 77 -9.95 -6.93 -11.15
CA THR A 77 -11.25 -7.56 -10.98
C THR A 77 -11.06 -9.02 -10.70
N TYR A 78 -11.45 -9.42 -9.49
CA TYR A 78 -11.66 -10.82 -9.17
C TYR A 78 -13.11 -11.15 -9.51
N GLY A 79 -13.28 -12.10 -10.42
CA GLY A 79 -14.58 -12.68 -10.72
C GLY A 79 -14.84 -13.82 -9.75
N VAL A 80 -15.89 -13.70 -8.95
CA VAL A 80 -16.44 -14.79 -8.15
C VAL A 80 -17.57 -15.42 -8.95
N ASP A 81 -17.44 -16.71 -9.26
CA ASP A 81 -18.46 -17.53 -9.87
C ASP A 81 -19.02 -18.47 -8.81
N LEU A 82 -20.14 -18.08 -8.18
CA LEU A 82 -20.82 -18.86 -7.17
C LEU A 82 -21.94 -19.69 -7.81
N GLU A 83 -21.80 -21.01 -7.79
CA GLU A 83 -22.91 -21.90 -8.14
C GLU A 83 -23.93 -21.93 -6.99
N ILE A 84 -25.19 -21.57 -7.28
CA ILE A 84 -26.28 -21.59 -6.28
C ILE A 84 -27.03 -22.93 -6.35
N PHE A 85 -27.33 -23.36 -7.58
CA PHE A 85 -27.99 -24.64 -7.81
C PHE A 85 -27.49 -25.31 -9.08
N SER A 86 -27.18 -26.60 -8.95
CA SER A 86 -27.02 -27.52 -10.06
C SER A 86 -28.37 -27.95 -10.64
N GLY A 87 -28.38 -28.51 -11.85
CA GLY A 87 -29.60 -28.95 -12.53
C GLY A 87 -30.38 -30.00 -11.74
N GLY A 88 -29.67 -30.90 -11.05
CA GLY A 88 -30.27 -31.90 -10.16
C GLY A 88 -30.96 -31.26 -8.95
N GLU A 89 -30.38 -30.23 -8.36
CA GLU A 89 -30.97 -29.53 -7.22
C GLU A 89 -32.18 -28.70 -7.63
N ILE A 90 -32.14 -28.05 -8.80
CA ILE A 90 -33.30 -27.37 -9.37
C ILE A 90 -34.46 -28.37 -9.49
N LEU A 91 -34.23 -29.51 -10.17
CA LEU A 91 -35.24 -30.55 -10.35
C LEU A 91 -35.77 -31.08 -9.02
N ALA A 92 -34.91 -31.27 -8.02
CA ALA A 92 -35.31 -31.74 -6.69
C ALA A 92 -36.24 -30.74 -5.96
N LYS A 93 -36.05 -29.44 -6.17
CA LYS A 93 -36.87 -28.37 -5.59
C LYS A 93 -38.23 -28.19 -6.29
N LEU A 94 -38.37 -28.65 -7.53
CA LEU A 94 -39.62 -28.53 -8.27
C LEU A 94 -40.72 -29.47 -7.74
N PRO A 95 -42.00 -29.07 -7.80
CA PRO A 95 -43.11 -29.93 -7.39
C PRO A 95 -43.11 -31.28 -8.12
N GLY A 96 -43.16 -32.38 -7.37
CA GLY A 96 -43.13 -33.73 -7.91
C GLY A 96 -41.74 -34.24 -8.28
N SER A 97 -40.69 -33.43 -8.07
CA SER A 97 -39.28 -33.76 -8.25
C SER A 97 -39.00 -34.51 -9.56
N PRO A 98 -39.28 -33.88 -10.72
CA PRO A 98 -39.12 -34.51 -12.03
C PRO A 98 -37.69 -35.00 -12.23
N ILE A 99 -37.55 -36.14 -12.89
CA ILE A 99 -36.24 -36.75 -13.17
C ILE A 99 -35.46 -36.05 -14.30
N ASP A 100 -36.14 -35.20 -15.08
CA ASP A 100 -35.60 -34.50 -16.26
C ASP A 100 -36.36 -33.19 -16.51
N PHE A 101 -35.66 -32.18 -17.00
CA PHE A 101 -36.21 -30.90 -17.45
C PHE A 101 -37.25 -31.06 -18.56
N SER A 102 -37.18 -32.10 -19.40
CA SER A 102 -38.21 -32.35 -20.43
C SER A 102 -39.61 -32.60 -19.86
N LEU A 103 -39.70 -32.94 -18.56
CA LEU A 103 -40.95 -33.20 -17.86
C LEU A 103 -41.45 -31.99 -17.06
N VAL A 104 -40.70 -30.90 -17.04
CA VAL A 104 -41.05 -29.69 -16.29
C VAL A 104 -42.10 -28.89 -17.06
N PRO A 105 -43.28 -28.64 -16.46
CA PRO A 105 -44.30 -27.80 -17.09
C PRO A 105 -43.85 -26.33 -17.24
N VAL A 106 -44.38 -25.67 -18.26
CA VAL A 106 -44.24 -24.22 -18.47
C VAL A 106 -45.01 -23.50 -17.35
N ALA A 107 -44.28 -22.97 -16.38
CA ALA A 107 -44.82 -22.23 -15.24
C ALA A 107 -43.69 -21.51 -14.47
N SER A 108 -44.07 -20.80 -13.42
CA SER A 108 -43.15 -20.26 -12.41
C SER A 108 -43.18 -21.13 -11.16
N TYR A 109 -42.02 -21.36 -10.57
CA TYR A 109 -41.82 -22.16 -9.38
C TYR A 109 -40.90 -21.43 -8.39
N ASP A 110 -41.20 -21.54 -7.11
CA ASP A 110 -40.31 -21.04 -6.05
C ASP A 110 -39.26 -22.10 -5.75
N LEU A 111 -37.97 -21.73 -5.86
CA LEU A 111 -36.83 -22.57 -5.49
C LEU A 111 -36.40 -22.31 -4.05
N VAL A 112 -36.50 -21.06 -3.62
CA VAL A 112 -36.18 -20.59 -2.27
C VAL A 112 -37.28 -19.67 -1.79
N THR A 113 -37.68 -19.84 -0.52
CA THR A 113 -38.70 -19.04 0.15
C THR A 113 -38.08 -18.39 1.39
N SER A 114 -38.60 -17.25 1.85
CA SER A 114 -38.04 -16.51 2.99
C SER A 114 -37.92 -17.30 4.30
N VAL A 115 -38.71 -18.36 4.47
CA VAL A 115 -38.62 -19.27 5.64
C VAL A 115 -37.46 -20.26 5.58
N ALA A 116 -36.79 -20.37 4.43
CA ALA A 116 -35.69 -21.29 4.14
C ALA A 116 -34.62 -20.56 3.31
N SER A 117 -34.25 -19.35 3.75
CA SER A 117 -33.17 -18.59 3.15
C SER A 117 -31.85 -19.35 3.22
N ILE A 118 -30.97 -19.05 2.27
CA ILE A 118 -29.66 -19.71 2.13
C ILE A 118 -28.60 -18.62 2.26
N THR A 119 -27.56 -18.87 3.06
CA THR A 119 -26.38 -18.00 3.09
C THR A 119 -25.57 -18.23 1.82
N LEU A 120 -25.35 -17.17 1.04
CA LEU A 120 -24.53 -17.21 -0.19
C LEU A 120 -23.08 -16.82 0.07
N ALA A 121 -22.87 -15.88 0.99
CA ALA A 121 -21.54 -15.47 1.42
C ALA A 121 -21.61 -14.96 2.86
N SER A 122 -20.53 -15.16 3.62
CA SER A 122 -20.35 -14.57 4.94
C SER A 122 -19.25 -13.54 4.89
N PHE A 123 -19.62 -12.30 5.19
CA PHE A 123 -18.69 -11.17 5.32
C PHE A 123 -18.52 -10.76 6.78
N SER A 124 -19.22 -11.43 7.71
CA SER A 124 -19.30 -11.07 9.13
C SER A 124 -18.16 -11.63 9.99
N SER A 125 -17.31 -12.48 9.41
CA SER A 125 -16.22 -13.17 10.12
C SER A 125 -14.94 -13.39 9.30
N GLY A 126 -14.94 -13.00 8.02
CA GLY A 126 -13.77 -13.11 7.16
C GLY A 126 -12.97 -11.82 7.23
N ASP A 127 -11.77 -11.90 7.80
CA ASP A 127 -10.71 -10.96 7.50
C ASP A 127 -10.51 -11.00 5.97
N LEU A 128 -11.05 -10.00 5.26
CA LEU A 128 -10.84 -9.91 3.82
C LEU A 128 -9.40 -9.42 3.50
N GLY A 129 -8.49 -9.54 4.47
CA GLY A 129 -7.12 -9.06 4.42
C GLY A 129 -7.10 -7.54 4.36
N ILE A 130 -6.43 -7.02 3.33
CA ILE A 130 -6.39 -5.58 3.03
C ILE A 130 -7.77 -4.93 2.81
N LEU A 131 -8.85 -5.72 2.77
CA LEU A 131 -10.22 -5.26 2.51
C LEU A 131 -11.06 -5.12 3.79
N GLU A 132 -10.50 -5.31 4.98
CA GLU A 132 -11.23 -5.20 6.26
C GLU A 132 -11.83 -3.79 6.49
N ASP A 133 -11.33 -2.76 5.79
CA ASP A 133 -11.77 -1.36 5.92
C ASP A 133 -12.21 -0.69 4.60
N ILE A 134 -12.60 -1.47 3.58
CA ILE A 134 -13.00 -0.89 2.28
C ILE A 134 -14.51 -0.69 2.14
N GLU A 135 -14.89 0.51 1.72
CA GLU A 135 -16.24 0.76 1.22
C GLU A 135 -16.24 0.66 -0.32
N LEU A 136 -17.04 -0.25 -0.87
CA LEU A 136 -17.16 -0.38 -2.32
C LEU A 136 -18.14 0.66 -2.86
N ALA A 137 -17.71 1.42 -3.86
CA ALA A 137 -18.60 2.32 -4.59
C ALA A 137 -19.55 1.56 -5.54
N SER A 138 -19.11 0.41 -6.05
CA SER A 138 -19.90 -0.49 -6.89
C SER A 138 -19.39 -1.92 -6.78
N LEU A 139 -20.31 -2.89 -6.77
CA LEU A 139 -20.03 -4.31 -6.82
C LEU A 139 -20.92 -4.95 -7.89
N PRO A 140 -20.52 -4.89 -9.17
CA PRO A 140 -21.32 -5.43 -10.27
C PRO A 140 -21.51 -6.94 -10.13
N ALA A 141 -22.76 -7.38 -10.19
CA ALA A 141 -23.13 -8.79 -10.18
C ALA A 141 -24.15 -9.11 -11.28
N THR A 142 -24.21 -10.38 -11.67
CA THR A 142 -25.18 -10.89 -12.63
C THR A 142 -25.61 -12.29 -12.22
N LEU A 143 -26.91 -12.48 -12.01
CA LEU A 143 -27.48 -13.81 -11.89
C LEU A 143 -27.54 -14.43 -13.28
N VAL A 144 -27.01 -15.63 -13.46
CA VAL A 144 -26.98 -16.31 -14.75
C VAL A 144 -27.61 -17.69 -14.65
N VAL A 145 -28.30 -18.08 -15.73
CA VAL A 145 -28.72 -19.47 -15.95
C VAL A 145 -27.89 -20.01 -17.10
N ARG A 146 -27.06 -21.00 -16.83
CA ARG A 146 -26.18 -21.62 -17.83
C ARG A 146 -26.85 -22.84 -18.45
N ASN A 147 -26.47 -23.16 -19.68
CA ASN A 147 -26.95 -24.34 -20.42
C ASN A 147 -28.48 -24.45 -20.45
N ALA A 148 -29.17 -23.30 -20.53
CA ALA A 148 -30.61 -23.24 -20.70
C ALA A 148 -31.03 -22.03 -21.55
N THR A 149 -32.17 -22.16 -22.22
CA THR A 149 -32.80 -21.08 -22.99
C THR A 149 -34.28 -21.01 -22.67
N GLY A 150 -34.89 -19.82 -22.69
CA GLY A 150 -36.30 -19.65 -22.30
C GLY A 150 -36.54 -19.91 -20.82
N VAL A 151 -35.53 -19.64 -19.98
CA VAL A 151 -35.60 -19.76 -18.53
C VAL A 151 -35.22 -18.41 -17.94
N THR A 152 -36.06 -17.90 -17.04
CA THR A 152 -35.80 -16.67 -16.30
C THR A 152 -35.78 -16.97 -14.81
N VAL A 153 -34.79 -16.48 -14.08
CA VAL A 153 -34.72 -16.57 -12.62
C VAL A 153 -34.84 -15.18 -12.02
N LYS A 154 -35.61 -15.06 -10.94
CA LYS A 154 -35.71 -13.85 -10.12
C LYS A 154 -35.41 -14.19 -8.69
N ALA A 155 -34.55 -13.41 -8.05
CA ALA A 155 -34.16 -13.60 -6.67
C ALA A 155 -34.21 -12.31 -5.87
N THR A 156 -34.34 -12.44 -4.56
CA THR A 156 -34.15 -11.36 -3.59
C THR A 156 -32.97 -11.72 -2.71
N LEU A 157 -31.95 -10.86 -2.74
CA LEU A 157 -30.79 -10.93 -1.87
C LEU A 157 -30.97 -9.95 -0.70
N THR A 158 -30.49 -10.30 0.47
CA THR A 158 -30.55 -9.46 1.68
C THR A 158 -29.24 -9.52 2.45
N SER A 159 -28.88 -8.42 3.10
CA SER A 159 -27.77 -8.31 4.04
C SER A 159 -28.17 -7.28 5.10
N GLY A 160 -28.22 -7.69 6.36
CA GLY A 160 -28.84 -6.90 7.44
C GLY A 160 -30.29 -6.49 7.09
N ASP A 161 -30.57 -5.19 7.15
CA ASP A 161 -31.89 -4.61 6.78
C ASP A 161 -31.99 -4.21 5.29
N THR A 162 -30.90 -4.37 4.51
CA THR A 162 -30.85 -4.02 3.09
C THR A 162 -31.32 -5.19 2.23
N SER A 163 -32.11 -4.91 1.19
CA SER A 163 -32.61 -5.93 0.26
C SER A 163 -32.54 -5.47 -1.18
N LYS A 164 -32.26 -6.41 -2.09
CA LYS A 164 -32.14 -6.14 -3.52
C LYS A 164 -32.71 -7.26 -4.36
N LYS A 165 -33.50 -6.89 -5.37
CA LYS A 165 -34.07 -7.83 -6.34
C LYS A 165 -33.16 -7.92 -7.55
N ILE A 166 -32.89 -9.15 -7.97
CA ILE A 166 -32.07 -9.45 -9.14
C ILE A 166 -32.86 -10.33 -10.11
N THR A 167 -32.65 -10.13 -11.41
CA THR A 167 -33.23 -10.96 -12.47
C THR A 167 -32.11 -11.50 -13.33
N SER A 168 -32.24 -12.75 -13.78
CA SER A 168 -31.22 -13.42 -14.57
C SER A 168 -30.93 -12.66 -15.87
N GLY A 169 -29.65 -12.40 -16.14
CA GLY A 169 -29.16 -11.66 -17.31
C GLY A 169 -29.04 -10.15 -17.09
N ASP A 170 -29.67 -9.59 -16.06
CA ASP A 170 -29.52 -8.17 -15.72
C ASP A 170 -28.27 -7.95 -14.84
N LYS A 171 -27.52 -6.89 -15.15
CA LYS A 171 -26.46 -6.41 -14.26
C LYS A 171 -27.08 -5.66 -13.09
N THR A 172 -26.71 -6.05 -11.87
CA THR A 172 -27.13 -5.38 -10.63
C THR A 172 -25.90 -5.02 -9.81
N ASP A 173 -25.86 -3.84 -9.24
CA ASP A 173 -24.83 -3.46 -8.27
C ASP A 173 -25.20 -3.99 -6.88
N LEU A 174 -24.29 -4.66 -6.17
CA LEU A 174 -24.51 -5.21 -4.82
C LEU A 174 -23.72 -4.50 -3.71
N ALA A 175 -23.08 -3.35 -3.99
CA ALA A 175 -22.21 -2.66 -3.02
C ALA A 175 -22.94 -2.31 -1.70
N ASP A 176 -24.21 -1.90 -1.79
CA ASP A 176 -25.08 -1.60 -0.66
C ASP A 176 -25.42 -2.81 0.23
N LEU A 177 -25.31 -4.03 -0.29
CA LEU A 177 -25.44 -5.26 0.50
C LEU A 177 -24.10 -5.67 1.11
N PHE A 178 -23.00 -5.42 0.42
CA PHE A 178 -21.65 -5.77 0.86
C PHE A 178 -21.18 -4.88 2.02
N ASN A 179 -21.31 -3.55 1.87
CA ASN A 179 -20.84 -2.56 2.86
C ASN A 179 -21.61 -2.58 4.20
N VAL A 180 -22.58 -3.49 4.37
CA VAL A 180 -23.34 -3.67 5.62
C VAL A 180 -22.64 -4.66 6.57
N GLU A 181 -21.56 -5.32 6.12
CA GLU A 181 -20.74 -6.24 6.92
C GLU A 181 -21.55 -7.37 7.59
N ASN A 182 -22.59 -7.84 6.89
CA ASN A 182 -23.43 -8.96 7.30
C ASN A 182 -23.40 -10.07 6.24
N ASP A 183 -23.90 -11.23 6.60
CA ASP A 183 -24.05 -12.34 5.65
C ASP A 183 -24.96 -11.95 4.47
N LEU A 184 -24.50 -12.25 3.27
CA LEU A 184 -25.31 -12.14 2.06
C LEU A 184 -26.23 -13.36 1.96
N MET A 185 -27.52 -13.12 2.15
CA MET A 185 -28.54 -14.16 2.14
C MET A 185 -29.33 -14.15 0.84
N LEU A 186 -29.61 -15.33 0.30
CA LEU A 186 -30.66 -15.55 -0.68
C LEU A 186 -31.99 -15.73 0.06
N GLU A 187 -32.77 -14.66 0.17
CA GLU A 187 -34.05 -14.67 0.87
C GLU A 187 -35.11 -15.44 0.07
N SER A 188 -35.18 -15.20 -1.23
CA SER A 188 -36.15 -15.87 -2.10
C SER A 188 -35.63 -16.02 -3.52
N MET A 189 -36.07 -17.06 -4.20
CA MET A 189 -35.73 -17.31 -5.61
C MET A 189 -36.90 -18.02 -6.30
N SER A 190 -37.24 -17.55 -7.49
CA SER A 190 -38.21 -18.16 -8.38
C SER A 190 -37.60 -18.39 -9.76
N ILE A 191 -37.99 -19.49 -10.39
CA ILE A 191 -37.61 -19.85 -11.75
C ILE A 191 -38.87 -19.93 -12.61
N THR A 192 -38.82 -19.31 -13.79
CA THR A 192 -39.89 -19.35 -14.79
C THR A 192 -39.38 -20.07 -16.04
N PHE A 193 -40.12 -21.09 -16.46
CA PHE A 193 -39.88 -21.82 -17.70
C PHE A 193 -40.89 -21.34 -18.75
N ASP A 194 -40.39 -20.71 -19.82
CA ASP A 194 -41.22 -20.20 -20.91
C ASP A 194 -41.60 -21.30 -21.92
N ALA A 195 -42.59 -21.01 -22.76
CA ALA A 195 -42.95 -21.93 -23.83
C ALA A 195 -41.77 -22.18 -24.78
N GLY A 196 -41.38 -23.44 -24.94
CA GLY A 196 -40.25 -23.84 -25.78
C GLY A 196 -38.89 -23.69 -25.10
N PHE A 197 -38.83 -23.63 -23.77
CA PHE A 197 -37.56 -23.67 -23.04
C PHE A 197 -36.75 -24.95 -23.36
N SER A 198 -35.44 -24.86 -23.17
CA SER A 198 -34.51 -25.98 -23.27
C SER A 198 -33.57 -25.91 -22.08
N ALA A 199 -33.40 -27.02 -21.37
CA ALA A 199 -32.51 -27.19 -20.23
C ALA A 199 -32.14 -28.68 -20.12
N ASP A 200 -31.04 -29.00 -19.46
CA ASP A 200 -30.56 -30.37 -19.26
C ASP A 200 -29.85 -30.53 -17.91
N ALA A 201 -29.29 -31.71 -17.64
CA ALA A 201 -28.63 -32.00 -16.37
C ALA A 201 -27.43 -31.09 -16.05
N SER A 202 -26.86 -30.41 -17.06
CA SER A 202 -25.77 -29.44 -16.91
C SER A 202 -26.26 -28.00 -16.72
N THR A 203 -27.58 -27.76 -16.69
CA THR A 203 -28.14 -26.45 -16.35
C THR A 203 -27.76 -26.05 -14.94
N THR A 204 -27.27 -24.83 -14.76
CA THR A 204 -26.94 -24.29 -13.43
C THR A 204 -27.46 -22.88 -13.25
N ILE A 205 -27.73 -22.49 -12.01
CA ILE A 205 -28.00 -21.11 -11.61
C ILE A 205 -26.79 -20.65 -10.82
N ALA A 206 -26.16 -19.56 -11.27
CA ALA A 206 -24.96 -19.01 -10.62
C ALA A 206 -25.08 -17.50 -10.43
N LEU A 207 -24.45 -16.99 -9.39
CA LEU A 207 -24.23 -15.56 -9.18
C LEU A 207 -22.79 -15.24 -9.58
N LEU A 208 -22.64 -14.41 -10.60
CA LEU A 208 -21.36 -13.85 -11.00
C LEU A 208 -21.19 -12.52 -10.28
N VAL A 209 -20.12 -12.35 -9.51
CA VAL A 209 -19.77 -11.09 -8.86
C VAL A 209 -18.41 -10.65 -9.35
N ASP A 210 -18.34 -9.43 -9.85
CA ASP A 210 -17.09 -8.79 -10.23
C ASP A 210 -16.70 -7.87 -9.07
N PHE A 211 -15.63 -8.19 -8.34
CA PHE A 211 -15.07 -7.33 -7.30
C PHE A 211 -14.09 -6.35 -7.94
N PRO A 212 -14.48 -5.08 -8.21
CA PRO A 212 -13.51 -4.08 -8.62
C PRO A 212 -12.70 -3.65 -7.40
N PHE A 213 -11.37 -3.75 -7.47
CA PHE A 213 -10.49 -3.13 -6.48
C PHE A 213 -10.31 -1.65 -6.81
N GLU A 214 -11.45 -0.97 -6.97
CA GLU A 214 -11.60 0.47 -6.89
C GLU A 214 -12.24 0.79 -5.54
N PHE A 215 -11.45 1.33 -4.61
CA PHE A 215 -11.86 1.48 -3.22
C PHE A 215 -11.44 2.84 -2.66
N THR A 216 -12.15 3.27 -1.62
CA THR A 216 -11.76 4.41 -0.77
C THR A 216 -11.26 3.88 0.56
N ILE A 217 -10.31 4.58 1.19
CA ILE A 217 -9.85 4.28 2.54
C ILE A 217 -10.14 5.44 3.48
N ASN A 218 -10.71 5.12 4.64
CA ASN A 218 -11.12 6.09 5.66
C ASN A 218 -9.97 6.46 6.63
N GLN A 219 -8.91 5.65 6.67
CA GLN A 219 -7.69 5.83 7.46
C GLN A 219 -6.45 5.48 6.65
N ASP A 220 -5.27 5.99 7.06
CA ASP A 220 -4.00 5.62 6.42
C ASP A 220 -3.74 4.12 6.65
N LEU A 221 -3.48 3.37 5.59
CA LEU A 221 -3.21 1.92 5.65
C LEU A 221 -1.72 1.67 5.49
N GLU A 222 -1.08 1.03 6.49
CA GLU A 222 0.32 0.60 6.39
C GLU A 222 0.45 -0.58 5.42
N LEU A 223 1.25 -0.41 4.38
CA LEU A 223 1.53 -1.45 3.38
C LEU A 223 2.87 -2.12 3.63
N PHE A 224 3.85 -1.38 4.15
CA PHE A 224 5.18 -1.87 4.42
C PHE A 224 5.86 -1.04 5.51
N THR A 225 6.66 -1.70 6.34
CA THR A 225 7.59 -1.07 7.27
C THR A 225 8.83 -1.95 7.44
N ASN A 226 10.01 -1.33 7.54
CA ASN A 226 11.26 -2.05 7.79
C ASN A 226 11.61 -2.14 9.29
N LYS A 227 10.65 -1.88 10.20
CA LYS A 227 10.90 -1.86 11.65
C LYS A 227 11.52 -3.16 12.19
N ASP A 228 11.20 -4.30 11.58
CA ASP A 228 11.70 -5.62 12.00
C ASP A 228 13.07 -5.97 11.38
N GLU A 229 13.59 -5.09 10.51
CA GLU A 229 14.86 -5.24 9.80
C GLU A 229 15.97 -4.31 10.33
N VAL A 230 15.68 -3.47 11.32
CA VAL A 230 16.68 -2.61 11.97
C VAL A 230 17.73 -3.46 12.68
N GLY A 231 18.99 -3.28 12.30
CA GLY A 231 20.12 -4.06 12.81
C GLY A 231 20.71 -3.52 14.11
N ASP A 232 21.66 -4.27 14.67
CA ASP A 232 22.38 -3.95 15.92
C ASP A 232 23.38 -2.78 15.76
N GLU A 233 23.62 -2.33 14.52
CA GLU A 233 24.43 -1.15 14.18
C GLU A 233 23.53 -0.06 13.60
N ASP A 234 23.90 1.20 13.85
CA ASP A 234 23.20 2.40 13.40
C ASP A 234 23.51 2.76 11.94
N ILE A 235 22.84 3.78 11.39
CA ILE A 235 23.04 4.24 9.99
C ILE A 235 24.47 4.75 9.69
N PHE A 236 25.31 4.94 10.72
CA PHE A 236 26.71 5.36 10.64
C PHE A 236 27.68 4.23 11.05
N GLY A 237 27.19 3.02 11.31
CA GLY A 237 27.99 1.86 11.74
C GLY A 237 28.39 1.86 13.22
N ARG A 238 27.67 2.59 14.08
CA ARG A 238 27.83 2.55 15.54
C ARG A 238 26.92 1.49 16.15
N GLY A 239 27.49 0.52 16.87
CA GLY A 239 26.80 -0.34 17.84
C GLY A 239 27.17 0.00 19.30
N GLU A 240 26.67 -0.79 20.26
CA GLU A 240 26.83 -0.57 21.71
C GLU A 240 28.29 -0.39 22.19
N GLU A 241 29.27 -1.01 21.52
CA GLU A 241 30.69 -0.95 21.89
C GLU A 241 31.50 0.13 21.14
N SER A 242 30.84 0.95 20.33
CA SER A 242 31.50 1.97 19.52
C SER A 242 31.96 3.13 20.40
N GLY A 243 33.26 3.46 20.38
CA GLY A 243 33.75 4.66 21.06
C GLY A 243 33.40 5.95 20.32
N ASP A 244 33.45 7.08 21.03
CA ASP A 244 33.07 8.48 20.67
C ASP A 244 33.73 9.10 19.41
N VAL A 245 34.27 8.32 18.48
CA VAL A 245 35.04 8.82 17.32
C VAL A 245 34.17 9.57 16.31
N LEU A 246 32.85 9.30 16.29
CA LEU A 246 31.89 9.96 15.40
C LEU A 246 31.25 11.21 16.02
N ASP A 247 31.34 11.41 17.33
CA ASP A 247 30.63 12.51 18.02
C ASP A 247 31.14 13.88 17.58
N ASP A 248 32.45 14.02 17.35
CA ASP A 248 33.07 15.24 16.81
C ASP A 248 32.59 15.57 15.39
N ILE A 249 32.24 14.55 14.58
CA ILE A 249 31.71 14.71 13.22
C ILE A 249 30.21 15.05 13.28
N LEU A 250 29.47 14.41 14.18
CA LEU A 250 28.04 14.67 14.40
C LEU A 250 27.81 16.07 14.99
N ASP A 251 28.74 16.60 15.77
CA ASP A 251 28.72 17.98 16.28
C ASP A 251 28.83 19.04 15.20
N GLY A 252 29.42 18.69 14.06
CA GLY A 252 29.51 19.57 12.90
C GLY A 252 28.30 19.52 11.96
N ILE A 253 27.35 18.59 12.12
CA ILE A 253 26.21 18.45 11.20
C ILE A 253 25.25 19.63 11.39
N GLU A 254 25.04 20.40 10.32
CA GLU A 254 24.08 21.51 10.27
C GLU A 254 22.77 21.14 9.57
N SER A 255 22.83 20.20 8.61
CA SER A 255 21.64 19.69 7.92
C SER A 255 21.76 18.20 7.67
N PHE A 256 20.63 17.52 7.82
CA PHE A 256 20.50 16.11 7.51
C PHE A 256 19.28 15.92 6.61
N LYS A 257 19.50 15.48 5.38
CA LYS A 257 18.43 15.31 4.40
C LYS A 257 18.47 13.93 3.80
N LEU A 258 17.29 13.39 3.54
CA LEU A 258 17.11 12.16 2.80
C LEU A 258 16.47 12.48 1.46
N HIS A 259 17.12 12.07 0.39
CA HIS A 259 16.59 12.18 -0.95
C HIS A 259 16.14 10.81 -1.43
N MET A 260 15.01 10.79 -2.13
CA MET A 260 14.48 9.60 -2.75
C MET A 260 14.05 9.91 -4.19
N ASP A 261 14.80 9.38 -5.15
CA ASP A 261 14.35 9.26 -6.53
C ASP A 261 13.45 8.04 -6.65
N TYR A 262 12.34 8.18 -7.36
CA TYR A 262 11.40 7.10 -7.54
C TYR A 262 10.76 7.03 -8.93
N ASP A 263 10.51 5.79 -9.35
CA ASP A 263 9.59 5.46 -10.42
C ASP A 263 8.41 4.71 -9.82
N ASN A 264 7.26 5.39 -9.72
CA ASN A 264 6.04 4.78 -9.21
C ASN A 264 5.08 4.51 -10.37
N THR A 265 4.91 3.24 -10.71
CA THR A 265 3.96 2.79 -11.75
C THR A 265 2.80 1.98 -11.17
N THR A 266 2.69 1.96 -9.84
CA THR A 266 1.67 1.21 -9.10
C THR A 266 0.27 1.79 -9.25
N GLY A 267 0.12 3.01 -9.78
CA GLY A 267 -1.18 3.70 -9.86
C GLY A 267 -1.67 4.24 -8.51
N LEU A 268 -0.94 4.01 -7.42
CA LEU A 268 -1.27 4.52 -6.09
C LEU A 268 -0.41 5.73 -5.73
N PRO A 269 -0.98 6.81 -5.19
CA PRO A 269 -0.20 7.72 -4.40
C PRO A 269 0.14 7.04 -3.06
N LEU A 270 1.41 7.07 -2.67
CA LEU A 270 1.88 6.49 -1.42
C LEU A 270 2.36 7.62 -0.51
N LYS A 271 2.04 7.51 0.78
CA LYS A 271 2.60 8.34 1.83
C LYS A 271 3.78 7.60 2.43
N MET A 272 4.95 8.23 2.37
CA MET A 272 6.16 7.73 3.02
C MET A 272 6.34 8.46 4.33
N GLU A 273 6.64 7.72 5.39
CA GLU A 273 7.01 8.26 6.69
C GLU A 273 8.42 7.79 7.03
N VAL A 274 9.25 8.72 7.48
CA VAL A 274 10.62 8.46 7.96
C VAL A 274 10.69 8.87 9.41
N GLN A 275 11.05 7.94 10.29
CA GLN A 275 11.15 8.19 11.72
C GLN A 275 12.45 7.65 12.31
N GLY A 276 13.01 8.37 13.29
CA GLY A 276 14.12 7.86 14.09
C GLY A 276 13.70 6.70 14.97
N TRP A 277 14.58 5.74 15.15
CA TRP A 277 14.33 4.53 15.93
C TRP A 277 15.46 4.25 16.92
N ASP A 278 15.09 4.07 18.18
CA ASP A 278 15.96 3.60 19.25
C ASP A 278 15.97 2.07 19.23
N VAL A 279 17.08 1.51 18.74
CA VAL A 279 17.22 0.05 18.57
C VAL A 279 17.23 -0.67 19.92
N GLU A 280 17.85 -0.10 20.96
CA GLU A 280 17.92 -0.74 22.28
C GLU A 280 16.55 -0.81 22.96
N LYS A 281 15.79 0.29 22.90
CA LYS A 281 14.45 0.37 23.50
C LYS A 281 13.38 -0.23 22.59
N ASN A 282 13.71 -0.53 21.34
CA ASN A 282 12.80 -1.02 20.30
C ASN A 282 11.54 -0.16 20.17
N GLN A 283 11.74 1.15 20.03
CA GLN A 283 10.65 2.12 19.92
C GLN A 283 11.08 3.34 19.08
N PRO A 284 10.13 4.13 18.57
CA PRO A 284 10.47 5.38 17.91
C PRO A 284 11.13 6.37 18.88
N THR A 285 11.96 7.27 18.33
CA THR A 285 12.47 8.42 19.08
C THR A 285 11.36 9.44 19.36
N GLU A 286 11.64 10.44 20.19
CA GLU A 286 10.64 11.47 20.54
C GLU A 286 10.30 12.39 19.35
N SER A 287 11.12 12.38 18.31
CA SER A 287 10.87 13.16 17.10
C SER A 287 9.69 12.62 16.29
N GLU A 288 8.89 13.55 15.78
CA GLU A 288 7.75 13.25 14.92
C GLU A 288 8.22 12.69 13.56
N PRO A 289 7.45 11.78 12.92
CA PRO A 289 7.78 11.28 11.59
C PRO A 289 7.77 12.40 10.54
N VAL A 290 8.80 12.41 9.69
CA VAL A 290 8.85 13.29 8.53
C VAL A 290 8.12 12.58 7.38
N THR A 291 7.17 13.28 6.75
CA THR A 291 6.27 12.68 5.77
C THR A 291 6.47 13.26 4.38
N GLY A 292 6.32 12.40 3.36
CA GLY A 292 6.41 12.75 1.95
C GLY A 292 5.39 11.98 1.13
N VAL A 293 5.00 12.52 -0.03
CA VAL A 293 4.04 11.88 -0.92
C VAL A 293 4.72 11.45 -2.22
N VAL A 294 4.65 10.17 -2.51
CA VAL A 294 5.08 9.52 -3.74
C VAL A 294 3.87 9.43 -4.65
N THR A 295 3.88 10.19 -5.74
CA THR A 295 2.75 10.21 -6.69
C THR A 295 3.03 9.33 -7.89
N ASP A 296 1.98 8.87 -8.59
CA ASP A 296 2.15 8.06 -9.80
C ASP A 296 2.98 8.80 -10.87
N GLY A 297 3.95 8.11 -11.48
CA GLY A 297 4.87 8.62 -12.49
C GLY A 297 6.34 8.24 -12.28
N GLU A 298 7.11 8.37 -13.36
CA GLU A 298 8.54 8.06 -13.43
C GLU A 298 9.42 9.30 -13.25
N GLY A 299 10.64 9.10 -12.75
CA GLY A 299 11.71 10.09 -12.66
C GLY A 299 11.42 11.22 -11.69
N LYS A 300 10.68 10.94 -10.62
CA LYS A 300 10.32 11.93 -9.60
C LYS A 300 11.28 11.86 -8.42
N THR A 301 11.38 12.95 -7.68
CA THR A 301 12.22 13.06 -6.49
C THR A 301 11.40 13.64 -5.35
N VAL A 302 11.60 13.12 -4.14
CA VAL A 302 11.15 13.72 -2.89
C VAL A 302 12.33 13.88 -1.94
N GLU A 303 12.31 14.94 -1.17
CA GLU A 303 13.31 15.27 -0.15
C GLU A 303 12.61 15.28 1.21
N PHE A 304 13.19 14.61 2.19
CA PHE A 304 12.78 14.63 3.59
C PHE A 304 13.84 15.40 4.36
N ASP A 305 13.44 16.50 4.99
CA ASP A 305 14.30 17.24 5.90
C ASP A 305 14.30 16.54 7.26
N LEU A 306 15.41 15.87 7.56
CA LEU A 306 15.62 15.09 8.77
C LEU A 306 16.49 15.85 9.79
N THR A 307 16.71 17.16 9.60
CA THR A 307 17.61 17.97 10.42
C THR A 307 17.21 17.95 11.90
N ASP A 308 15.92 17.83 12.21
CA ASP A 308 15.44 17.72 13.59
C ASP A 308 15.89 16.41 14.28
N LEU A 309 16.24 15.36 13.52
CA LEU A 309 16.75 14.08 14.05
C LEU A 309 18.22 14.14 14.46
N ILE A 310 18.96 15.23 14.19
CA ILE A 310 20.39 15.34 14.53
C ILE A 310 20.62 15.17 16.03
N GLY A 311 19.71 15.68 16.88
CA GLY A 311 19.78 15.48 18.33
C GLY A 311 19.62 14.00 18.70
N ASP A 312 18.60 13.35 18.15
CA ASP A 312 18.32 11.93 18.40
C ASP A 312 19.47 11.03 17.96
N ILE A 313 20.11 11.33 16.82
CA ILE A 313 21.30 10.62 16.32
C ILE A 313 22.44 10.66 17.34
N LYS A 314 22.62 11.77 18.07
CA LYS A 314 23.69 11.90 19.07
C LYS A 314 23.36 11.16 20.35
N ASP A 315 22.12 11.30 20.80
CA ASP A 315 21.68 10.82 22.11
C ASP A 315 21.30 9.32 22.11
N THR A 316 21.14 8.73 20.93
CA THR A 316 20.70 7.34 20.74
C THR A 316 21.72 6.54 19.93
N VAL A 317 22.24 5.45 20.51
CA VAL A 317 23.15 4.51 19.84
C VAL A 317 22.71 3.09 20.24
N PRO A 318 22.31 2.21 19.30
CA PRO A 318 22.22 2.43 17.85
C PRO A 318 20.96 3.23 17.45
N PHE A 319 21.12 4.19 16.54
CA PHE A 319 20.04 4.96 15.90
C PHE A 319 19.77 4.47 14.47
N ASN A 320 18.54 4.04 14.18
CA ASN A 320 18.14 3.66 12.82
C ASN A 320 17.03 4.55 12.27
N LEU A 321 16.88 4.53 10.94
CA LEU A 321 15.73 5.12 10.27
C LEU A 321 14.73 4.03 9.93
N VAL A 322 13.50 4.20 10.39
CA VAL A 322 12.36 3.37 10.00
C VAL A 322 11.62 4.08 8.88
N PHE A 323 11.42 3.36 7.79
CA PHE A 323 10.64 3.75 6.63
C PHE A 323 9.31 3.01 6.67
N THR A 324 8.22 3.76 6.62
CA THR A 324 6.88 3.21 6.54
C THR A 324 6.17 3.72 5.28
N VAL A 325 5.68 2.79 4.47
CA VAL A 325 4.90 3.07 3.26
C VAL A 325 3.43 2.91 3.62
N LYS A 326 2.63 3.95 3.37
CA LYS A 326 1.19 3.95 3.64
C LYS A 326 0.41 4.32 2.40
N LEU A 327 -0.77 3.73 2.24
CA LEU A 327 -1.81 4.29 1.38
C LEU A 327 -2.49 5.43 2.18
N PRO A 328 -2.46 6.69 1.70
CA PRO A 328 -3.02 7.80 2.45
C PRO A 328 -4.54 7.77 2.47
N LYS A 329 -5.18 8.14 3.57
CA LYS A 329 -6.64 8.26 3.60
C LYS A 329 -7.14 9.18 2.48
N SER A 330 -8.26 8.84 1.87
CA SER A 330 -8.93 9.74 0.93
C SER A 330 -10.44 9.53 0.95
N GLU A 331 -11.15 10.61 1.29
CA GLU A 331 -12.61 10.64 1.28
C GLU A 331 -13.17 10.93 -0.14
N THR A 332 -12.31 11.33 -1.08
CA THR A 332 -12.73 11.81 -2.41
C THR A 332 -12.06 11.11 -3.58
N GLU A 333 -10.93 10.44 -3.36
CA GLU A 333 -10.20 9.72 -4.42
C GLU A 333 -10.45 8.22 -4.31
N THR A 334 -10.85 7.63 -5.42
CA THR A 334 -10.94 6.19 -5.58
C THR A 334 -9.58 5.67 -6.01
N TYR A 335 -8.99 4.78 -5.23
CA TYR A 335 -7.72 4.13 -5.55
C TYR A 335 -7.93 3.06 -6.61
N SER A 336 -6.99 2.96 -7.55
CA SER A 336 -6.95 1.90 -8.55
C SER A 336 -5.52 1.36 -8.65
N LEU A 337 -5.33 0.14 -8.17
CA LEU A 337 -4.06 -0.59 -8.15
C LEU A 337 -3.60 -1.05 -9.57
N ASN A 338 -2.37 -0.77 -9.98
CA ASN A 338 -1.78 -1.40 -11.16
C ASN A 338 -0.93 -2.61 -10.75
N MET A 339 -1.48 -3.83 -10.86
CA MET A 339 -0.77 -5.07 -10.47
C MET A 339 0.49 -5.37 -11.30
N GLY A 340 0.60 -4.80 -12.50
CA GLY A 340 1.82 -4.87 -13.30
C GLY A 340 2.82 -3.76 -12.97
N GLY A 341 2.47 -2.87 -12.03
CA GLY A 341 3.27 -1.75 -11.60
C GLY A 341 4.28 -2.14 -10.52
N SER A 342 5.26 -1.25 -10.35
CA SER A 342 6.31 -1.35 -9.35
C SER A 342 6.62 0.01 -8.78
N LEU A 343 7.15 0.01 -7.55
CA LEU A 343 7.80 1.16 -6.94
C LEU A 343 9.30 0.91 -6.93
N VAL A 344 10.03 1.62 -7.79
CA VAL A 344 11.50 1.61 -7.79
C VAL A 344 11.97 2.82 -7.01
N LEU A 345 12.84 2.60 -6.03
CA LEU A 345 13.36 3.62 -5.12
C LEU A 345 14.88 3.69 -5.19
N ARG A 346 15.42 4.90 -5.15
CA ARG A 346 16.85 5.16 -4.95
C ARG A 346 17.00 6.20 -3.87
N ILE A 347 17.63 5.80 -2.77
CA ILE A 347 17.68 6.58 -1.54
C ILE A 347 19.12 6.95 -1.22
N TRP A 348 19.37 8.22 -0.92
CA TRP A 348 20.66 8.71 -0.43
C TRP A 348 20.48 9.80 0.62
N LEU A 349 21.48 9.91 1.49
CA LEU A 349 21.56 10.96 2.51
C LEU A 349 22.47 12.09 2.05
N ASP A 350 22.08 13.30 2.43
CA ASP A 350 22.88 14.51 2.34
C ASP A 350 23.16 15.00 3.75
N LEU A 351 24.44 15.07 4.11
CA LEU A 351 24.91 15.53 5.40
C LEU A 351 25.78 16.76 5.16
N ASP A 352 25.25 17.93 5.50
CA ASP A 352 26.02 19.17 5.49
C ASP A 352 26.73 19.31 6.83
N THR A 353 28.06 19.47 6.79
CA THR A 353 28.91 19.58 7.98
C THR A 353 29.77 20.84 7.92
N ASP A 354 29.91 21.58 9.03
CA ASP A 354 31.00 22.56 9.22
C ASP A 354 32.22 21.79 9.75
N LEU A 355 33.16 21.46 8.85
CA LEU A 355 34.40 20.80 9.20
C LEU A 355 35.49 21.86 9.38
N SER A 356 35.84 22.07 10.64
CA SER A 356 36.99 22.92 11.02
C SER A 356 38.22 22.04 11.22
N ILE A 357 39.11 21.97 10.21
CA ILE A 357 40.37 21.20 10.31
C ILE A 357 41.49 22.14 10.78
N PRO A 358 42.00 21.99 12.02
CA PRO A 358 43.13 22.77 12.48
C PRO A 358 44.42 22.31 11.79
N ILE A 359 45.10 23.20 11.05
CA ILE A 359 46.45 22.94 10.53
C ILE A 359 47.47 23.54 11.48
N THR A 360 48.17 22.68 12.24
CA THR A 360 49.33 23.10 13.02
C THR A 360 50.53 23.31 12.09
N LEU A 361 50.88 24.56 11.81
CA LEU A 361 52.11 24.88 11.10
C LEU A 361 53.31 24.69 12.05
N GLY A 362 54.01 23.56 11.91
CA GLY A 362 55.29 23.35 12.58
C GLY A 362 56.33 24.33 12.07
N ALA A 363 56.57 25.42 12.79
CA ALA A 363 57.70 26.30 12.55
C ALA A 363 59.00 25.56 12.97
N GLN A 364 59.81 25.15 12.00
CA GLN A 364 61.22 24.78 12.22
C GLN A 364 62.14 25.97 11.97
#